data_AF-A0A962WK03-F1
#
_entry.id   AF-A0A962WK03-F1
#
_cell.length_a   1.000
_cell.length_b   1.000
_cell.length_c   1.000
_cell.angle_alpha   90.00
_cell.angle_beta   90.00
_cell.angle_gamma   90.00
#
_symmetry.space_group_name_H-M   'P 1'
#
loop_
_entity.id
_entity.type
_entity.pdbx_description
1 polymer ?
#
loop_
_entity_poly.entity_id
_entity_poly.type
_entity_poly.pdbx_seq_one_letter_code
_entity_poly.pdbx_strand_id
1 'polypeptide(L)' 'MSDHTHTLQALLEKIRSLPAERIAEVEDFVDFLKQKTHAEPPPGRKPLNFPVISVGQWPEGLSLHRDDMYGDDGR' A
#
# COMPACT_ATOMS: atom_id res chain seq x y z
N MET A 1 -16.19 9.27 -5.19
CA MET A 1 -15.71 8.39 -6.30
C MET A 1 -14.92 9.15 -7.37
N SER A 2 -14.79 10.47 -7.29
CA SER A 2 -14.15 11.32 -8.32
C SER A 2 -12.63 11.46 -8.17
N ASP A 3 -12.05 11.14 -7.01
CA ASP A 3 -10.61 11.32 -6.76
C ASP A 3 -9.76 10.32 -7.56
N HIS A 4 -10.29 9.13 -7.79
CA HIS A 4 -9.60 8.07 -8.50
C HIS A 4 -9.37 8.42 -9.98
N THR A 5 -10.34 9.05 -10.65
CA THR A 5 -10.22 9.44 -12.06
C THR A 5 -9.21 10.57 -12.25
N HIS A 6 -9.17 11.54 -11.33
CA HIS A 6 -8.16 12.61 -11.33
C HIS A 6 -6.76 12.05 -11.08
N THR A 7 -6.64 11.07 -10.20
CA THR A 7 -5.36 10.41 -9.91
C THR A 7 -4.84 9.63 -11.12
N LEU A 8 -5.71 8.91 -11.83
CA LEU A 8 -5.36 8.21 -13.06
C LEU A 8 -4.93 9.15 -14.18
N GLN A 9 -5.60 10.29 -14.35
CA GLN A 9 -5.23 11.30 -15.34
C GLN A 9 -3.86 11.90 -15.04
N ALA A 10 -3.56 12.22 -13.78
CA ALA A 10 -2.25 12.74 -13.38
C ALA A 10 -1.11 11.73 -13.62
N LEU A 11 -1.37 10.44 -13.42
CA LEU A 11 -0.41 9.37 -13.71
C LEU A 11 -0.15 9.22 -15.22
N LEU A 12 -1.21 9.29 -16.04
CA LEU A 12 -1.08 9.25 -17.50
C LEU A 12 -0.26 10.42 -18.06
N GLU A 13 -0.51 11.63 -17.56
CA GLU A 13 0.28 12.82 -17.91
C GLU A 13 1.76 12.64 -17.55
N LYS A 14 2.05 12.14 -16.34
CA LYS A 14 3.42 11.84 -15.91
C LYS A 14 4.11 10.84 -16.84
N ILE A 15 3.44 9.75 -17.19
CA ILE A 15 4.01 8.72 -18.07
C ILE A 15 4.30 9.28 -19.48
N ARG A 16 3.42 10.15 -20.00
CA ARG A 16 3.63 10.80 -21.31
C ARG A 16 4.76 11.83 -21.32
N SER A 17 5.03 12.46 -20.18
CA SER A 17 6.11 13.44 -20.04
C SER A 17 7.50 12.83 -19.88
N LEU A 18 7.60 11.49 -19.76
CA LEU A 18 8.87 10.81 -19.57
C LEU A 18 9.70 10.75 -20.88
N PRO A 19 11.03 10.90 -20.79
CA PRO A 19 11.94 10.65 -21.91
C PRO A 19 11.85 9.20 -22.40
N ALA A 20 12.08 8.97 -23.70
CA ALA A 20 12.02 7.64 -24.31
C ALA A 20 12.94 6.60 -23.62
N GLU A 21 14.08 7.04 -23.11
CA GLU A 21 15.04 6.23 -22.35
C GLU A 21 14.45 5.65 -21.06
N ARG A 22 13.46 6.33 -20.46
CA ARG A 22 12.78 5.90 -19.22
C ARG A 22 11.54 5.05 -19.49
N ILE A 23 11.04 5.01 -20.73
CA ILE A 23 9.85 4.22 -21.08
C ILE A 23 10.15 2.72 -20.94
N ALA A 24 11.31 2.26 -21.43
CA ALA A 24 11.71 0.85 -21.31
C ALA A 24 11.84 0.39 -19.84
N GLU A 25 12.33 1.26 -18.95
CA GLU A 25 12.41 0.98 -17.51
C GLU A 25 11.03 0.89 -16.85
N VAL A 26 10.08 1.75 -17.28
CA VAL A 26 8.69 1.69 -16.82
C VAL A 26 8.00 0.41 -17.32
N GLU A 27 8.23 0.00 -18.56
CA GLU A 27 7.69 -1.25 -19.11
C GLU A 27 8.18 -2.47 -18.32
N ASP A 28 9.49 -2.56 -18.06
CA ASP A 28 10.07 -3.65 -17.25
C ASP A 28 9.49 -3.66 -15.82
N PHE A 29 9.32 -2.48 -15.20
CA PHE A 29 8.69 -2.38 -13.89
C PHE A 29 7.21 -2.80 -13.88
N VAL A 30 6.45 -2.45 -14.92
CA VAL A 30 5.05 -2.87 -15.07
C VAL A 30 4.95 -4.37 -15.25
N ASP A 31 5.83 -4.97 -16.04
CA ASP A 31 5.86 -6.42 -16.25
C ASP A 31 6.31 -7.16 -14.98
N PHE A 32 7.25 -6.61 -14.21
CA PHE A 32 7.58 -7.07 -12.88
C PHE A 32 6.37 -7.04 -11.93
N LEU A 33 5.59 -5.97 -11.92
CA LEU A 33 4.38 -5.87 -11.09
C LEU A 33 3.34 -6.92 -11.49
N LYS A 34 3.10 -7.10 -12.80
CA LYS A 34 2.18 -8.12 -13.32
C LYS A 34 2.63 -9.53 -12.91
N GLN A 35 3.91 -9.84 -13.05
CA GLN A 35 4.47 -11.12 -12.59
C GLN A 35 4.30 -11.30 -11.09
N LYS A 36 4.49 -10.25 -10.28
CA LYS A 36 4.33 -10.31 -8.83
C LYS A 36 2.87 -10.52 -8.41
N THR A 37 1.90 -9.96 -9.12
CA THR A 37 0.47 -10.23 -8.88
C THR A 37 0.02 -11.60 -9.38
N HIS A 38 0.65 -12.15 -10.43
CA HIS A 38 0.37 -13.49 -10.96
C HIS A 38 1.17 -14.60 -10.29
N ALA A 39 2.18 -14.26 -9.49
CA ALA A 39 2.86 -15.20 -8.64
C ALA A 39 1.91 -15.66 -7.54
N GLU A 40 1.18 -16.74 -7.83
CA GLU A 40 0.54 -17.57 -6.83
C GLU A 40 1.59 -17.86 -5.73
N PRO A 41 1.25 -17.69 -4.44
CA PRO A 41 2.19 -17.99 -3.36
C PRO A 41 2.72 -19.41 -3.60
N PRO A 42 4.05 -19.63 -3.59
CA PRO A 42 4.61 -20.93 -3.91
C PRO A 42 3.95 -22.00 -3.02
N PRO A 43 3.52 -23.15 -3.59
CA PRO A 43 2.82 -24.18 -2.84
C PRO A 43 3.73 -24.64 -1.70
N GLY A 44 3.38 -24.28 -0.46
CA GLY A 44 4.19 -24.57 0.72
C GLY A 44 4.52 -23.38 1.62
N ARG A 45 4.23 -22.12 1.25
CA ARG A 45 4.25 -21.01 2.21
C ARG A 45 3.04 -21.11 3.13
N LYS A 46 3.19 -21.84 4.23
CA LYS A 46 2.33 -21.66 5.42
C LYS A 46 2.28 -20.15 5.70
N PRO A 47 1.12 -19.55 5.98
CA PRO A 47 1.08 -18.16 6.46
C PRO A 47 2.09 -18.06 7.60
N LEU A 48 3.02 -17.10 7.53
CA LEU A 48 4.01 -16.93 8.58
C LEU A 48 3.24 -16.73 9.88
N ASN A 49 3.22 -17.77 10.70
CA ASN A 49 2.73 -17.71 12.07
C ASN A 49 3.80 -16.99 12.87
N PHE A 50 3.92 -15.69 12.64
CA PHE A 50 4.70 -14.84 13.51
C PHE A 50 4.10 -15.01 14.91
N PRO A 51 4.93 -15.23 15.95
CA PRO A 51 4.48 -15.30 17.33
C PRO A 51 4.07 -13.91 17.85
N VAL A 52 3.44 -13.10 17.00
CA VAL A 52 2.58 -12.02 17.45
C VAL A 52 1.40 -12.76 18.04
N ILE A 53 1.39 -12.89 19.37
CA ILE A 53 0.19 -13.31 20.08
C ILE A 53 -0.95 -12.44 19.55
N SER A 54 -1.99 -13.04 18.97
CA SER A 54 -3.19 -12.30 18.66
C SER A 54 -3.71 -11.76 19.99
N VAL A 55 -3.46 -10.49 20.30
CA VAL A 55 -3.79 -9.85 21.59
C VAL A 55 -5.30 -9.62 21.78
N GLY A 56 -6.11 -10.50 21.18
CA GLY A 56 -7.56 -10.34 21.11
C GLY A 56 -7.98 -9.20 20.17
N GLN A 57 -9.28 -8.97 20.08
CA GLN A 57 -9.80 -7.77 19.46
C GLN A 57 -9.41 -6.56 20.30
N TRP A 58 -9.04 -5.47 19.62
CA TRP A 58 -8.82 -4.20 20.28
C TRP A 58 -10.10 -3.76 21.02
N PRO A 59 -10.03 -3.30 22.28
CA PRO A 59 -11.23 -2.96 23.06
C PRO A 59 -12.06 -1.87 22.40
N GLU A 60 -13.38 -2.05 22.40
CA GLU A 60 -14.31 -1.00 21.97
C GLU A 60 -14.17 0.21 22.91
N GLY A 61 -13.90 1.38 22.33
CA GLY A 61 -13.73 2.63 23.08
C GLY A 61 -12.29 2.98 23.47
N LEU A 62 -11.31 2.13 23.18
CA LEU A 62 -9.90 2.56 23.15
C LEU A 62 -9.58 3.09 21.76
N SER A 63 -9.00 4.27 21.70
CA SER A 63 -8.61 4.93 20.47
C SER A 63 -7.11 5.21 20.54
N LEU A 64 -6.42 5.02 19.42
CA LEU A 64 -5.00 5.38 19.29
C LEU A 64 -4.81 6.83 18.86
N HIS A 65 -5.89 7.63 18.86
CA HIS A 65 -5.77 9.06 18.64
C HIS A 65 -4.95 9.70 19.75
N ARG A 66 -4.09 10.63 19.35
CA ARG A 66 -3.19 11.35 20.24
C ARG A 66 -3.95 11.97 21.41
N ASP A 67 -5.11 12.57 21.14
CA ASP A 67 -5.90 13.29 22.13
C ASP A 67 -6.48 12.34 23.20
N ASP A 68 -6.78 11.09 22.83
CA ASP A 68 -7.24 10.05 23.76
C ASP A 68 -6.08 9.39 24.53
N MET A 69 -4.88 9.33 23.93
CA MET A 69 -3.70 8.70 24.54
C MET A 69 -2.90 9.62 25.45
N TYR A 70 -2.80 10.90 25.10
CA TYR A 70 -1.95 11.87 25.76
C TYR A 70 -2.73 13.03 26.38
N GLY A 71 -4.06 13.09 26.15
CA GLY A 71 -4.88 14.24 26.52
C GLY A 71 -4.63 15.47 25.64
N ASP A 72 -5.52 16.46 25.74
CA ASP A 72 -5.39 17.77 25.05
C ASP A 72 -4.36 18.70 25.73
N ASP A 73 -3.58 18.19 26.67
CA ASP A 73 -2.47 18.89 27.35
C ASP A 73 -1.24 19.11 26.43
N GLY A 74 -1.46 19.12 25.12
CA GLY A 74 -0.50 19.55 24.10
C GLY A 74 -0.30 21.07 24.01
N ARG A 75 -0.57 21.84 25.08
CA ARG A 75 -0.38 23.31 25.16
C ARG A 75 0.19 23.78 26.49
#